data_AF-A0A5B7H115-F1
#
_entry.id   AF-A0A5B7H115-F1
#
_cell.length_a   1.000
_cell.length_b   1.000
_cell.length_c   1.000
_cell.angle_alpha   90.00
_cell.angle_beta   90.00
_cell.angle_gamma   90.00
#
_symmetry.space_group_name_H-M   'P 1'
#
loop_
_entity.id
_entity.type
_entity.pdbx_description
1 polymer ?
#
loop_
_entity_poly.entity_id
_entity_poly.type
_entity_poly.pdbx_seq_one_letter_code
_entity_poly.pdbx_strand_id
1 'polypeptide(L)'
;MVIEGRENPKLASKPGTALHEMKKQLIVHTDDKRAVIEFLQGRYAVMAGYYSSMTVFQSSFDKIKTCKYYIADTLFGSLTHCFIFPKKSKLKPKVDYM
;
A
#
# COMPACT_ATOMS: atom_id res chain seq x y z
N MET A 1 -10.83 -6.08 -7.66
CA MET A 1 -12.03 -5.59 -8.36
C MET A 1 -11.61 -4.47 -9.30
N VAL A 2 -11.52 -4.75 -10.61
CA VAL A 2 -11.46 -3.69 -11.63
C VAL A 2 -12.84 -3.07 -11.68
N ILE A 3 -12.93 -1.78 -11.40
CA ILE A 3 -14.08 -1.00 -11.82
C ILE A 3 -13.54 -0.07 -12.89
N GLU A 4 -13.69 -0.47 -14.15
CA GLU A 4 -13.66 0.50 -15.24
C GLU A 4 -14.72 1.57 -14.93
N GLY A 5 -14.30 2.84 -14.94
CA GLY A 5 -15.22 3.97 -15.08
C GLY A 5 -16.04 4.41 -13.86
N ARG A 6 -15.78 3.94 -12.64
CA ARG A 6 -16.32 4.62 -11.44
C ARG A 6 -15.23 4.83 -10.40
N GLU A 7 -15.08 6.08 -9.97
CA GLU A 7 -14.19 6.47 -8.88
C GLU A 7 -14.37 5.49 -7.72
N ASN A 8 -13.29 4.82 -7.31
CA ASN A 8 -13.29 4.14 -6.03
C ASN A 8 -13.20 5.25 -4.97
N PRO A 9 -14.27 5.54 -4.19
CA PRO A 9 -14.26 6.66 -3.24
C PRO A 9 -13.19 6.50 -2.16
N LYS A 10 -12.64 5.29 -1.98
CA LYS A 10 -11.53 5.00 -1.07
C LYS A 10 -10.16 5.50 -1.56
N LEU A 11 -10.06 5.94 -2.82
CA LEU A 11 -8.85 6.52 -3.42
C LEU A 11 -9.01 8.01 -3.74
N ALA A 12 -10.03 8.67 -3.18
CA ALA A 12 -10.27 10.09 -3.38
C ALA A 12 -9.14 10.95 -2.74
N SER A 13 -8.07 11.22 -3.49
CA SER A 13 -7.07 12.22 -3.15
C SER A 13 -7.53 13.64 -3.54
N LYS A 14 -7.22 14.61 -2.68
CA LYS A 14 -7.52 16.04 -2.87
C LYS A 14 -6.91 16.54 -4.20
N PRO A 15 -7.65 17.31 -5.02
CA PRO A 15 -7.12 17.91 -6.26
C PRO A 15 -5.83 18.71 -6.01
N GLY A 16 -4.89 18.66 -6.97
CA GLY A 16 -3.60 19.35 -6.88
C GLY A 16 -2.55 18.67 -5.99
N THR A 17 -2.84 17.50 -5.42
CA THR A 17 -1.84 16.69 -4.71
C THR A 17 -1.10 15.78 -5.68
N ALA A 18 0.17 15.46 -5.39
CA ALA A 18 0.93 14.50 -6.21
C ALA A 18 0.21 13.14 -6.36
N LEU A 19 -0.47 12.67 -5.31
CA LEU A 19 -1.29 11.45 -5.38
C LEU A 19 -2.50 11.60 -6.33
N HIS A 20 -3.08 12.80 -6.46
CA HIS A 20 -4.14 13.09 -7.43
C HIS A 20 -3.64 13.01 -8.87
N GLU A 21 -2.45 13.54 -9.15
CA GLU A 21 -1.84 13.45 -10.49
C GLU A 21 -1.46 12.00 -10.86
N MET A 22 -1.02 11.21 -9.88
CA MET A 22 -0.67 9.80 -10.09
C MET A 22 -1.88 8.89 -10.35
N LYS A 23 -3.12 9.32 -10.07
CA LYS A 23 -4.33 8.51 -10.28
C LYS A 23 -4.45 7.98 -11.72
N LYS A 24 -4.07 8.79 -12.71
CA LYS A 24 -4.15 8.41 -14.14
C LYS A 24 -3.18 7.29 -14.52
N GLN A 25 -2.14 7.09 -13.72
CA GLN A 25 -1.10 6.08 -13.92
C GLN A 25 -1.25 4.90 -12.95
N LEU A 26 -2.26 4.94 -12.07
CA LEU A 26 -2.47 3.92 -11.05
C LEU A 26 -2.99 2.63 -11.71
N ILE A 27 -2.24 1.56 -11.55
CA ILE A 27 -2.66 0.22 -11.95
C ILE A 27 -3.09 -0.53 -10.71
N VAL A 28 -4.35 -0.97 -10.69
CA VAL A 28 -4.89 -1.80 -9.61
C VAL A 28 -4.81 -3.25 -10.06
N HIS A 29 -3.89 -4.01 -9.47
CA HIS A 29 -3.84 -5.45 -9.67
C HIS A 29 -4.91 -6.14 -8.82
N THR A 30 -5.58 -7.14 -9.40
CA THR A 30 -6.49 -8.04 -8.67
C THR A 30 -5.85 -9.40 -8.38
N ASP A 31 -4.68 -9.65 -8.96
CA ASP A 31 -3.86 -10.83 -8.77
C ASP A 31 -2.51 -10.39 -8.19
N ASP A 32 -2.31 -10.72 -6.92
CA ASP A 32 -1.12 -10.36 -6.16
C ASP A 32 0.15 -10.98 -6.75
N LYS A 33 0.07 -12.20 -7.31
CA LYS A 33 1.24 -12.87 -7.90
C LYS A 33 1.70 -12.13 -9.14
N ARG A 34 0.76 -11.73 -9.99
CA ARG A 34 1.06 -10.94 -11.18
C ARG A 34 1.67 -9.58 -10.82
N ALA A 35 1.10 -8.88 -9.84
CA ALA A 35 1.61 -7.60 -9.37
C ALA A 35 3.08 -7.69 -8.93
N VAL A 36 3.40 -8.73 -8.14
CA VAL A 36 4.78 -8.98 -7.67
C VAL A 36 5.71 -9.27 -8.84
N ILE A 37 5.33 -10.13 -9.79
CA ILE A 37 6.17 -10.44 -10.96
C ILE A 37 6.49 -9.19 -11.77
N GLU A 38 5.48 -8.36 -12.07
CA GLU A 38 5.67 -7.14 -12.88
C GLU A 38 6.52 -6.09 -12.13
N PHE A 39 6.39 -6.00 -10.80
CA PHE A 39 7.30 -5.20 -9.96
C PHE A 39 8.74 -5.72 -10.01
N LEU A 40 8.95 -7.03 -9.83
CA LEU A 40 10.28 -7.64 -9.85
C LEU A 40 10.97 -7.49 -11.21
N GLN A 41 10.19 -7.39 -12.29
CA GLN A 41 10.66 -7.10 -13.65
C GLN A 41 10.96 -5.61 -13.89
N GLY A 42 10.71 -4.72 -12.92
CA GLY A 42 10.95 -3.28 -13.03
C GLY A 42 9.94 -2.54 -13.91
N ARG A 43 8.77 -3.13 -14.19
CA ARG A 43 7.74 -2.50 -15.02
C ARG A 43 6.97 -1.40 -14.30
N TYR A 44 6.83 -1.54 -12.97
CA TYR A 44 6.05 -0.63 -12.15
C TYR A 44 6.75 -0.29 -10.84
N ALA A 45 6.48 0.90 -10.32
CA ALA A 45 6.75 1.23 -8.93
C ALA A 45 5.55 0.79 -8.06
N VAL A 46 5.82 0.44 -6.80
CA VAL A 46 4.78 0.03 -5.84
C VAL A 46 4.62 1.10 -4.77
N MET A 47 3.39 1.56 -4.55
CA MET A 47 3.04 2.38 -3.39
C MET A 47 2.61 1.45 -2.25
N ALA A 48 3.42 1.36 -1.20
CA ALA A 48 3.17 0.52 -0.04
C ALA A 48 3.53 1.24 1.25
N GLY A 49 3.02 0.74 2.39
CA GLY A 49 3.37 1.28 3.69
C GLY A 49 4.84 1.03 4.02
N TYR A 50 5.51 2.05 4.57
CA TYR A 50 6.95 2.04 4.83
C TYR A 50 7.43 0.78 5.57
N TYR A 51 6.77 0.42 6.68
CA TYR A 51 7.14 -0.76 7.47
C TYR A 51 6.97 -2.07 6.69
N SER A 52 5.88 -2.22 5.94
CA SER A 52 5.66 -3.40 5.10
C SER A 52 6.75 -3.52 4.02
N SER A 53 7.12 -2.41 3.38
CA SER A 53 8.21 -2.37 2.40
C SER A 53 9.54 -2.76 3.03
N MET A 54 9.85 -2.24 4.22
CA MET A 54 11.07 -2.59 4.97
C MET A 54 11.13 -4.08 5.31
N THR A 55 10.03 -4.69 5.77
CA THR A 55 9.99 -6.13 6.05
C THR A 55 10.23 -6.97 4.79
N VAL A 56 9.65 -6.58 3.65
CA VAL A 56 9.87 -7.27 2.36
C VAL A 56 11.32 -7.12 1.91
N PHE A 57 11.90 -5.93 2.04
CA PHE A 57 13.28 -5.66 1.68
C PHE A 57 14.25 -6.48 2.53
N GLN A 58 14.05 -6.49 3.85
CA GLN A 58 14.85 -7.31 4.77
C GLN A 58 14.75 -8.79 4.42
N SER A 59 13.53 -9.32 4.25
CA SER A 59 13.30 -10.73 3.89
C SER A 59 13.93 -11.11 2.55
N SER A 60 13.91 -10.19 1.58
CA SER A 60 14.54 -10.40 0.27
C SER A 60 16.06 -10.38 0.41
N PHE A 61 16.62 -9.36 1.05
CA PHE A 61 18.05 -9.23 1.29
C PHE A 61 18.60 -10.45 2.04
N ASP A 62 17.88 -10.97 3.04
CA ASP A 62 18.34 -12.13 3.80
C ASP A 62 18.51 -13.38 2.94
N LYS A 63 17.71 -13.52 1.87
CA LYS A 63 17.76 -14.66 0.94
C LYS A 63 18.80 -14.50 -0.16
N ILE A 64 18.90 -13.32 -0.78
CA ILE A 64 19.72 -13.11 -1.99
C ILE A 64 20.99 -12.29 -1.73
N LYS A 65 21.19 -11.80 -0.50
CA LYS A 65 22.31 -10.96 -0.03
C LYS A 65 22.64 -9.77 -0.93
N THR A 66 21.64 -9.30 -1.69
CA THR A 66 21.73 -8.17 -2.62
C THR A 66 20.41 -7.40 -2.55
N CYS A 67 20.46 -6.08 -2.66
CA CYS A 67 19.26 -5.25 -2.71
C CYS A 67 19.15 -4.62 -4.10
N LYS A 68 18.13 -5.01 -4.87
CA LYS A 68 17.85 -4.48 -6.22
C LYS A 68 16.86 -3.32 -6.22
N TYR A 69 16.35 -2.96 -5.04
CA TYR A 69 15.26 -2.01 -4.87
C TYR A 69 15.68 -0.91 -3.89
N TYR A 70 15.17 0.30 -4.09
CA TYR A 70 15.32 1.41 -3.16
C TYR A 70 13.95 1.96 -2.80
N ILE A 71 13.85 2.63 -1.65
CA ILE A 71 12.66 3.37 -1.25
C ILE A 71 12.89 4.82 -1.65
N ALA A 72 11.96 5.42 -2.39
CA ALA A 72 12.01 6.84 -2.67
C ALA A 72 11.73 7.65 -1.39
N ASP A 73 12.43 8.77 -1.19
CA ASP A 73 12.34 9.59 0.03
C ASP A 73 10.96 10.22 0.26
N THR A 74 10.13 10.28 -0.78
CA THR A 74 8.80 10.88 -0.70
C THR A 74 7.81 9.94 -0.01
N LEU A 75 7.43 10.30 1.22
CA LEU A 75 6.34 9.65 1.95
C LEU A 75 4.98 10.28 1.59
N PHE A 76 4.07 9.46 1.07
CA PHE A 76 2.70 9.89 0.76
C PHE A 76 1.79 9.62 1.96
N GLY A 77 1.74 10.59 2.89
CA GLY A 77 0.87 10.57 4.06
C GLY A 77 1.36 9.69 5.21
N SER A 78 0.60 9.68 6.31
CA SER A 78 0.84 8.82 7.47
C SER A 78 -0.17 7.67 7.45
N LEU A 79 0.31 6.43 7.48
CA LEU A 79 -0.55 5.26 7.68
C LEU A 79 -0.73 5.02 9.18
N THR A 80 -1.98 5.10 9.64
CA THR A 80 -2.37 4.67 10.99
C THR A 80 -2.96 3.28 10.89
N HIS A 81 -2.44 2.34 11.69
CA HIS A 81 -3.06 1.03 11.86
C HIS A 81 -4.15 1.15 12.91
N CYS A 82 -5.34 0.62 12.64
CA CYS A 82 -6.45 0.64 13.58
C CYS A 82 -7.15 -0.73 13.63
N PHE A 83 -7.65 -1.09 14.81
CA PHE A 83 -8.56 -2.20 14.94
C PHE A 83 -9.96 -1.79 14.46
N ILE A 84 -10.57 -2.60 13.60
CA ILE A 84 -11.94 -2.39 13.11
C ILE A 84 -12.86 -3.35 13.86
N PHE A 85 -13.90 -2.80 14.50
CA PHE A 85 -14.89 -3.57 15.24
C PHE A 85 -16.29 -3.38 14.66
N PRO A 86 -17.16 -4.41 14.70
CA PRO A 86 -18.59 -4.21 14.49
C PRO A 86 -19.16 -3.17 15.47
N LYS A 87 -20.17 -2.41 15.03
CA LYS A 87 -20.90 -1.49 15.93
C LYS A 87 -21.40 -2.27 17.15
N LYS A 88 -21.21 -1.70 18.35
CA LYS A 88 -21.56 -2.31 19.65
C LYS A 88 -20.70 -3.52 20.08
N SER A 89 -19.54 -3.73 19.45
CA SER A 89 -18.60 -4.76 19.91
C SER A 89 -18.19 -4.53 21.36
N LYS A 90 -18.36 -5.56 22.21
CA LYS A 90 -17.87 -5.57 23.59
C LYS A 90 -16.34 -5.65 23.68
N LEU A 91 -15.65 -5.87 22.56
CA LEU A 91 -14.19 -5.93 22.51
C LEU A 91 -13.55 -4.56 22.39
N LYS A 92 -14.21 -3.58 21.78
CA LYS A 92 -13.62 -2.25 21.56
C LYS A 92 -13.14 -1.61 22.87
N PRO A 93 -13.95 -1.54 23.95
CA PRO A 93 -13.48 -0.96 25.20
C PRO A 93 -12.24 -1.68 25.75
N LYS A 94 -12.20 -3.01 25.65
CA LYS A 94 -11.06 -3.79 26.17
C LYS A 94 -9.74 -3.49 25.46
N VAL A 95 -9.81 -3.18 24.17
CA VAL A 95 -8.63 -2.86 23.35
C VAL A 95 -8.24 -1.39 23.50
N ASP A 96 -9.21 -0.48 23.65
CA ASP A 96 -8.91 0.95 23.86
C ASP A 96 -8.22 1.23 25.22
N TYR A 97 -8.37 0.35 26.21
CA TYR A 97 -7.74 0.47 27.54
C TYR A 97 -6.31 -0.09 27.60
N MET A 98 -5.81 -0.70 26.51
CA MET A 98 -4.41 -1.15 26.39
C MET A 98 -3.53 -0.02 25.86
#